data_AF-A0A8H7LF73-F1
#
_entry.id   AF-A0A8H7LF73-F1
#
_cell.length_a   1.000
_cell.length_b   1.000
_cell.length_c   1.000
_cell.angle_alpha   90.00
_cell.angle_beta   90.00
_cell.angle_gamma   90.00
#
_symmetry.space_group_name_H-M   'P 1'
#
loop_
_entity.id
_entity.type
_entity.pdbx_description
1 polymer ?
#
loop_
_entity_poly.entity_id
_entity_poly.type
_entity_poly.pdbx_seq_one_letter_code
_entity_poly.pdbx_strand_id
1 'polypeptide(L)'
;MKESLRMLQFYTFPKSPARRLVHKMIQLNVQMLTLYDSTGMPDRDSKSYEKEVAECFRSLNLWTRSFAILNDVSPSTRVFFRSQRSKAETTIQILKRKPEKIGGGQPLVSKLPKTRGRQAC
;
A
#
# COMPACT_ATOMS: atom_id res chain seq x y z
N MET A 1 2.38 -16.76 -22.35
CA MET A 1 2.41 -17.83 -21.32
C MET A 1 3.78 -18.02 -20.66
N LYS A 2 4.91 -18.03 -21.39
CA LYS A 2 6.27 -18.16 -20.80
C LYS A 2 6.62 -17.08 -19.77
N GLU A 3 6.15 -15.86 -19.98
CA GLU A 3 6.42 -14.74 -19.08
C GLU A 3 5.71 -14.88 -17.73
N SER A 4 4.45 -15.33 -17.76
CA SER A 4 3.65 -15.63 -16.56
C SER A 4 4.30 -16.71 -15.69
N LEU A 5 4.90 -17.73 -16.32
CA LEU A 5 5.63 -18.79 -15.61
C LEU A 5 6.92 -18.27 -14.96
N ARG A 6 7.67 -17.39 -15.65
CA ARG A 6 8.87 -16.75 -15.06
C ARG A 6 8.52 -15.89 -13.86
N MET A 7 7.38 -15.20 -13.89
CA MET A 7 6.90 -14.42 -12.76
C MET A 7 6.62 -15.31 -11.55
N LEU A 8 5.97 -16.46 -11.74
CA LEU A 8 5.65 -17.41 -10.67
C LEU A 8 6.91 -17.96 -9.95
N GLN A 9 8.02 -18.11 -10.67
CA GLN A 9 9.31 -18.53 -10.08
C GLN A 9 9.88 -17.55 -9.06
N PHE A 10 9.45 -16.29 -9.06
CA PHE A 10 9.83 -15.31 -8.04
C PHE A 10 9.01 -15.43 -6.75
N TYR A 11 7.86 -16.11 -6.79
CA TYR A 11 6.95 -16.30 -5.65
C TYR A 11 7.20 -17.62 -4.90
N THR A 12 8.01 -18.53 -5.44
CA THR A 12 8.39 -19.79 -4.77
C THR A 12 9.52 -19.57 -3.75
N PHE A 13 9.56 -20.39 -2.69
CA PHE A 13 10.46 -20.24 -1.53
C PHE A 13 11.87 -19.75 -1.90
N PRO A 14 12.30 -18.59 -1.38
CA PRO A 14 13.46 -17.91 -1.92
C PRO A 14 14.77 -18.51 -1.40
N LYS A 15 15.47 -19.25 -2.26
CA LYS A 15 16.81 -19.81 -1.97
C LYS A 15 17.96 -18.80 -2.04
N SER A 16 17.75 -17.60 -2.60
CA SER A 16 18.78 -16.56 -2.72
C SER A 16 18.41 -15.25 -2.00
N PRO A 17 19.40 -14.45 -1.52
CA PRO A 17 19.15 -13.15 -0.89
C PRO A 17 18.33 -12.19 -1.76
N ALA A 18 18.60 -12.17 -3.07
CA ALA A 18 17.87 -11.34 -4.02
C ALA A 18 16.38 -11.73 -4.10
N ARG A 19 16.08 -13.02 -4.21
CA ARG A 19 14.68 -13.51 -4.22
C ARG A 19 13.99 -13.24 -2.88
N ARG A 20 14.69 -13.34 -1.75
CA ARG A 20 14.15 -12.99 -0.44
C ARG A 20 13.73 -11.53 -0.37
N LEU A 21 14.56 -10.62 -0.89
CA LEU A 21 14.25 -9.19 -0.93
C LEU A 21 13.11 -8.87 -1.88
N VAL A 22 13.03 -9.54 -3.04
CA VAL A 22 11.87 -9.48 -3.93
C VAL A 22 10.59 -9.88 -3.19
N HIS A 23 10.61 -11.02 -2.51
CA HIS A 23 9.47 -11.52 -1.76
C HIS A 23 9.05 -10.55 -0.65
N LYS A 24 10.01 -10.02 0.12
CA LYS A 24 9.73 -8.98 1.13
C LYS A 24 9.10 -7.73 0.53
N MET A 25 9.59 -7.26 -0.63
CA MET A 25 9.01 -6.10 -1.31
C MET A 25 7.57 -6.35 -1.77
N ILE A 26 7.26 -7.57 -2.22
CA ILE A 26 5.89 -7.97 -2.56
C ILE A 26 5.02 -7.99 -1.31
N GLN A 27 5.49 -8.61 -0.23
CA GLN A 27 4.77 -8.64 1.05
C GLN A 27 4.47 -7.23 1.56
N LEU A 28 5.41 -6.29 1.44
CA LEU A 28 5.18 -4.90 1.80
C LEU A 28 4.11 -4.23 0.92
N ASN A 29 4.11 -4.48 -0.39
CA ASN A 29 3.03 -3.99 -1.26
C ASN A 29 1.66 -4.52 -0.82
N VAL A 30 1.57 -5.79 -0.44
CA VAL A 30 0.33 -6.39 0.09
C VAL A 30 -0.04 -5.80 1.46
N GLN A 31 0.92 -5.65 2.37
CA GLN A 31 0.70 -5.06 3.68
C GLN A 31 0.16 -3.63 3.56
N MET A 32 0.68 -2.82 2.63
CA MET A 32 0.15 -1.46 2.44
C MET A 32 -1.31 -1.41 1.98
N LEU A 33 -1.86 -2.50 1.45
CA LEU A 33 -3.30 -2.56 1.14
C LEU A 33 -4.17 -2.58 2.39
N THR A 34 -3.64 -3.01 3.54
CA THR A 34 -4.37 -2.99 4.82
C THR A 34 -4.49 -1.60 5.42
N LEU A 35 -3.81 -0.61 4.84
CA LEU A 35 -3.88 0.80 5.24
C LEU A 35 -4.97 1.57 4.49
N TYR A 36 -5.78 0.87 3.69
CA TYR A 36 -6.95 1.40 3.04
C TYR A 36 -8.21 0.86 3.70
N ASP A 37 -9.24 1.70 3.77
CA ASP A 37 -10.57 1.32 4.22
C ASP A 37 -11.36 0.56 3.13
N SER A 38 -12.58 0.16 3.46
CA SER A 38 -13.47 -0.56 2.53
C SER A 38 -13.88 0.25 1.29
N THR A 39 -13.69 1.57 1.31
CA THR A 39 -13.96 2.46 0.17
C THR A 39 -12.73 2.65 -0.71
N GLY A 40 -11.58 2.08 -0.33
CA GLY A 40 -10.31 2.24 -1.04
C GLY A 40 -9.61 3.56 -0.72
N MET A 41 -10.03 4.26 0.34
CA MET A 41 -9.39 5.47 0.82
C MET A 41 -8.41 5.14 1.95
N PRO A 42 -7.32 5.90 2.13
CA PRO A 42 -6.41 5.63 3.24
C PRO A 42 -7.11 5.78 4.60
N ASP A 43 -7.04 4.73 5.43
CA ASP A 43 -7.71 4.67 6.75
C ASP A 43 -6.93 5.48 7.80
N ARG A 44 -7.01 6.80 7.70
CA ARG A 44 -6.29 7.73 8.58
C ARG A 44 -6.84 7.79 10.00
N ASP A 45 -8.04 7.26 10.22
CA ASP A 45 -8.69 7.25 11.53
C ASP A 45 -8.17 6.10 12.41
N SER A 46 -7.53 5.09 11.79
CA SER A 46 -6.83 4.05 12.53
C SER A 46 -5.69 4.63 13.38
N LYS A 47 -5.69 4.30 14.68
CA LYS A 47 -4.66 4.73 15.64
C LYS A 47 -3.24 4.32 15.25
N SER A 48 -3.09 3.25 14.46
CA SER A 48 -1.79 2.76 14.02
C SER A 48 -1.35 3.28 12.65
N TYR A 49 -2.21 3.99 11.91
CA TYR A 49 -1.99 4.37 10.52
C TYR A 49 -0.64 5.05 10.27
N GLU A 50 -0.35 6.15 10.98
CA GLU A 50 0.88 6.92 10.77
C GLU A 50 2.14 6.10 11.07
N LYS A 51 2.07 5.29 12.14
CA LYS A 51 3.16 4.39 12.55
C LYS A 51 3.42 3.35 11.47
N GLU A 52 2.37 2.70 10.97
CA GLU A 52 2.49 1.66 9.96
C GLU A 52 2.99 2.21 8.61
N VAL A 53 2.54 3.41 8.20
CA VAL A 53 3.07 4.11 7.02
C VAL A 53 4.56 4.40 7.18
N ALA A 54 4.99 4.84 8.37
CA ALA A 54 6.39 5.11 8.65
C ALA A 54 7.24 3.83 8.64
N GLU A 55 6.74 2.72 9.20
CA GLU A 55 7.38 1.41 9.17
C GLU A 55 7.50 0.85 7.76
N CYS A 56 6.45 1.00 6.94
CA CYS A 56 6.49 0.64 5.53
C CYS A 56 7.58 1.40 4.78
N PHE A 57 7.69 2.72 5.02
CA PHE A 57 8.72 3.56 4.40
C PHE A 57 10.14 3.18 4.83
N ARG A 58 10.34 2.87 6.11
CA ARG A 58 11.64 2.38 6.60
C ARG A 58 12.02 1.06 5.94
N SER A 59 11.08 0.12 5.85
CA SER A 59 11.29 -1.18 5.22
C SER A 59 11.62 -1.06 3.74
N LEU A 60 10.88 -0.23 2.99
CA LEU A 60 11.15 0.09 1.58
C LEU A 60 12.59 0.57 1.39
N ASN A 61 13.02 1.55 2.17
CA ASN A 61 14.36 2.13 2.06
C ASN A 61 15.45 1.13 2.43
N LEU A 62 15.26 0.39 3.53
CA LEU A 62 16.20 -0.61 3.99
C LEU A 62 16.43 -1.67 2.91
N TRP A 63 15.36 -2.28 2.40
CA TRP A 63 15.49 -3.36 1.43
C TRP A 63 15.96 -2.87 0.05
N THR A 64 15.62 -1.63 -0.32
CA THR A 64 16.18 -1.01 -1.53
C THR A 64 17.70 -0.89 -1.45
N ARG A 65 18.23 -0.41 -0.32
CA ARG A 65 19.67 -0.33 -0.08
C ARG A 65 20.31 -1.73 -0.02
N SER A 66 19.69 -2.67 0.69
CA SER A 66 20.18 -4.06 0.75
C SER A 66 20.20 -4.76 -0.61
N PHE A 67 19.26 -4.46 -1.50
CA PHE A 67 19.26 -5.04 -2.84
C PHE A 67 20.32 -4.41 -3.75
N ALA A 68 20.58 -3.11 -3.58
CA ALA A 68 21.55 -2.37 -4.39
C ALA A 68 22.99 -2.91 -4.25
N ILE A 69 23.35 -3.43 -3.07
CA ILE A 69 24.69 -3.99 -2.80
C ILE A 69 24.88 -5.43 -3.29
N LEU A 70 23.84 -6.06 -3.86
CA LEU A 70 23.96 -7.43 -4.39
C LEU A 70 24.56 -7.42 -5.81
N ASN A 71 25.74 -8.02 -5.93
CA ASN A 71 26.51 -8.08 -7.17
C ASN A 71 26.02 -9.17 -8.13
N ASP A 72 25.63 -10.34 -7.62
CA ASP A 72 25.18 -11.48 -8.43
C ASP A 72 23.64 -11.61 -8.46
N VAL A 73 23.00 -10.74 -9.24
CA VAL A 73 21.54 -10.76 -9.40
C VAL A 73 21.20 -10.72 -10.88
N SER A 74 20.43 -11.71 -11.33
CA SER A 74 20.01 -11.80 -12.73
C SER A 74 19.27 -10.53 -13.18
N PRO A 75 19.39 -10.12 -14.46
CA PRO A 75 18.72 -8.94 -14.98
C PRO A 75 17.21 -8.97 -14.75
N SER A 76 16.57 -10.13 -14.95
CA SER A 76 15.13 -10.32 -14.71
C SER A 76 14.73 -10.05 -13.26
N THR A 77 15.52 -10.54 -12.30
CA THR A 77 15.28 -10.29 -10.87
C THR A 77 15.41 -8.81 -10.53
N ARG A 78 16.40 -8.10 -11.12
CA ARG A 78 16.58 -6.65 -10.90
C ARG A 78 15.40 -5.85 -11.44
N VAL A 79 14.96 -6.15 -12.66
CA VAL A 79 13.78 -5.50 -13.28
C VAL A 79 12.55 -5.73 -12.44
N PHE A 80 12.31 -6.97 -12.02
CA PHE A 80 11.16 -7.31 -11.21
C PHE A 80 11.19 -6.62 -9.82
N PHE A 81 12.34 -6.61 -9.14
CA PHE A 81 12.50 -5.87 -7.89
C PHE A 81 12.21 -4.37 -8.06
N ARG A 82 12.76 -3.74 -9.10
CA ARG A 82 12.51 -2.32 -9.40
C ARG A 82 11.03 -2.03 -9.65
N SER A 83 10.34 -2.91 -10.36
CA SER A 83 8.89 -2.80 -10.58
C SER A 83 8.12 -2.83 -9.25
N GLN A 84 8.42 -3.79 -8.36
CA GLN A 84 7.76 -3.88 -7.05
C GLN A 84 8.10 -2.69 -6.14
N ARG A 85 9.35 -2.21 -6.20
CA ARG A 85 9.79 -1.02 -5.46
C ARG A 85 9.05 0.24 -5.91
N SER A 86 8.92 0.44 -7.23
CA SER A 86 8.23 1.61 -7.79
C SER A 86 6.74 1.65 -7.41
N LYS A 87 6.08 0.48 -7.38
CA LYS A 87 4.72 0.36 -6.83
C LYS A 87 4.67 0.79 -5.37
N ALA A 88 5.56 0.26 -4.54
CA ALA A 88 5.63 0.59 -3.13
C ALA A 88 5.88 2.09 -2.88
N GLU A 89 6.83 2.69 -3.61
CA GLU A 89 7.12 4.13 -3.57
C GLU A 89 5.87 4.97 -3.87
N THR A 90 5.14 4.61 -4.94
CA THR A 90 3.91 5.30 -5.34
C THR A 90 2.83 5.18 -4.28
N THR A 91 2.59 3.97 -3.76
CA THR A 91 1.61 3.72 -2.71
C THR A 91 1.92 4.53 -1.45
N ILE A 92 3.19 4.56 -1.01
CA ILE A 92 3.59 5.36 0.16
C ILE A 92 3.39 6.85 -0.08
N GLN A 93 3.64 7.36 -1.29
CA GLN A 93 3.37 8.76 -1.59
C GLN A 93 1.88 9.08 -1.47
N ILE A 94 1.00 8.19 -1.92
CA ILE A 94 -0.46 8.34 -1.77
C ILE A 94 -0.84 8.34 -0.29
N LEU A 95 -0.35 7.35 0.48
CA LEU A 95 -0.63 7.22 1.92
C LEU A 95 -0.12 8.44 2.73
N LYS A 96 1.02 9.02 2.34
CA LYS A 96 1.60 10.20 3.00
C LYS A 96 0.94 11.53 2.63
N ARG A 97 0.20 11.61 1.52
CA ARG A 97 -0.49 12.86 1.15
C ARG A 97 -1.47 13.20 2.26
N LYS A 98 -1.58 14.49 2.61
CA LYS A 98 -2.65 14.98 3.48
C LYS A 98 -3.95 15.03 2.66
N PRO A 99 -5.12 14.83 3.28
CA PRO A 99 -6.36 15.15 2.59
C PRO A 99 -6.31 16.65 2.25
N GLU A 100 -6.57 17.01 0.99
CA GLU A 100 -6.86 18.39 0.70
C GLU A 100 -8.06 18.80 1.56
N LYS A 101 -7.88 19.86 2.35
CA LYS A 101 -8.98 20.49 3.05
C LYS A 101 -9.88 21.06 1.95
N ILE A 102 -10.90 20.32 1.53
CA ILE A 102 -12.05 20.93 0.88
C ILE A 102 -12.55 21.95 1.89
N GLY A 103 -12.41 23.23 1.57
CA GLY A 103 -12.82 24.35 2.41
C GLY A 103 -14.24 24.14 2.92
N GLY A 104 -14.49 24.65 4.12
CA GLY A 104 -15.69 24.40 4.92
C GLY A 104 -16.99 24.30 4.13
N GLY A 105 -17.53 23.09 4.07
CA GLY A 105 -18.88 22.79 3.63
C GLY A 105 -19.43 21.72 4.57
N GLN A 106 -20.44 22.06 5.34
CA GLN A 106 -21.15 21.16 6.26
C GLN A 106 -21.53 19.84 5.56
N PRO A 107 -21.55 18.69 6.28
CA PRO A 107 -22.14 17.48 5.75
C PRO A 107 -23.62 17.71 5.43
N LEU A 108 -24.01 17.47 4.17
CA LEU A 108 -25.37 17.54 3.63
C LEU A 108 -26.31 16.43 4.18
N VAL A 109 -26.08 15.92 5.39
CA VAL A 109 -26.89 14.84 6.02
C VAL A 109 -27.60 15.32 7.29
N SER A 110 -28.01 16.59 7.35
CA SER A 110 -28.79 17.13 8.48
C SER A 110 -30.11 17.79 8.09
N LYS A 111 -30.56 17.65 6.83
CA LYS A 111 -31.88 18.12 6.38
C LYS A 111 -32.76 16.98 5.85
N LEU A 112 -32.92 15.93 6.66
CA LEU A 112 -34.13 15.11 6.58
C LEU A 112 -35.17 15.80 7.48
N PRO A 113 -36.30 16.31 6.94
CA PRO A 113 -37.35 16.85 7.77
C PRO A 113 -37.88 15.73 8.67
N LYS A 114 -37.85 15.96 9.98
CA LYS A 114 -38.59 15.16 10.98
C LYS A 114 -40.05 15.15 10.54
N THR A 115 -40.51 14.06 9.94
CA THR A 115 -41.93 13.78 9.77
C THR A 115 -42.51 13.62 11.17
N ARG A 116 -43.16 14.70 11.63
CA ARG A 116 -44.00 14.72 12.83
C ARG A 116 -44.98 13.56 12.76
N GLY A 117 -45.01 12.76 13.82
CA GLY A 117 -46.05 11.75 14.03
C GLY A 117 -47.42 12.38 13.93
N ARG A 118 -48.29 11.76 13.13
CA ARG A 118 -49.74 11.92 13.24
C ARG A 118 -50.22 10.92 14.29
N GLN A 119 -50.47 11.43 15.49
CA GLN A 119 -51.56 10.94 16.33
C GLN A 119 -52.81 11.75 15.97
N ALA A 120 -53.90 11.06 15.67
CA ALA A 120 -55.29 11.52 15.75
C ALA A 120 -56.12 10.22 15.81
N CYS A 121 -56.64 9.89 16.99
CA CYS A 121 -58.04 10.10 17.41
C CYS A 121 -58.97 9.05 16.80
#